data_AF-A0A7K3L5B4-F1
#
_entry.id   AF-A0A7K3L5B4-F1
#
_cell.length_a   1.000
_cell.length_b   1.000
_cell.length_c   1.000
_cell.angle_alpha   90.00
_cell.angle_beta   90.00
_cell.angle_gamma   90.00
#
_symmetry.space_group_name_H-M   'P 1'
#
loop_
_entity.id
_entity.type
_entity.pdbx_description
1 polymer ?
#
loop_
_entity_poly.entity_id
_entity_poly.type
_entity_poly.pdbx_seq_one_letter_code
_entity_poly.pdbx_strand_id
1 'polypeptide(L)'
;MGTLGGFLMALADSVPGVSGGTIAFIVGIYDQLLWSLDRLVSGTPAERRRAAGFLARLGAGWVVGFGLAVAVLTGLFESQIYLVSSMFMGFIVFSVPLIVRDEHAYVRGRYGNLAWTFVGIAVVVGVTLANAAALGGDAAEVSAVGALAAQAGVVDPGALAQGVGLDAAGAVAEGALDVDGGGGIDLAALDAGSGAYLVAAAMVAVSAMILPGVSGSTFLLIFGLYLPVMDALKALMGGDFSVLPAIALFAAGAVAGLLTVVKLVKRALADFRSQTVYCLLGFMVGSLVAIALGPVTLDVPQPPLTADTFSLPAFLLGGAVIGALELLKHAVQRRQVARAIAAQAAAR
;
A
#
# COMPACT_ATOMS: atom_id res chain seq x y z
N MET A 1 11.83 3.20 18.04
CA MET A 1 11.04 3.54 16.84
C MET A 1 10.60 2.30 16.09
N GLY A 2 11.45 1.29 15.85
CA GLY A 2 11.04 0.05 15.16
C GLY A 2 9.72 -0.58 15.67
N THR A 3 9.59 -0.89 16.95
CA THR A 3 8.37 -1.51 17.51
C THR A 3 7.12 -0.64 17.35
N LEU A 4 7.19 0.65 17.72
CA LEU A 4 6.07 1.59 17.55
C LEU A 4 5.71 1.78 16.07
N GLY A 5 6.72 1.87 15.21
CA GLY A 5 6.57 1.96 13.76
C GLY A 5 5.81 0.77 13.20
N GLY A 6 6.23 -0.44 13.57
CA GLY A 6 5.57 -1.67 13.14
C GLY A 6 4.12 -1.75 13.61
N PHE A 7 3.86 -1.37 14.87
CA PHE A 7 2.50 -1.31 15.42
C PHE A 7 1.60 -0.37 14.60
N LEU A 8 2.06 0.85 14.31
CA LEU A 8 1.30 1.82 13.53
C LEU A 8 1.14 1.39 12.07
N MET A 9 2.15 0.73 11.49
CA MET A 9 2.06 0.14 10.15
C MET A 9 0.98 -0.95 10.12
N ALA A 10 0.92 -1.82 11.11
CA ALA A 10 -0.08 -2.88 11.18
C ALA A 10 -1.51 -2.35 11.32
N LEU A 11 -1.72 -1.33 12.16
CA LEU A 11 -3.02 -0.67 12.26
C LEU A 11 -3.49 -0.11 10.90
N ALA A 12 -2.55 0.34 10.07
CA ALA A 12 -2.84 0.84 8.74
C ALA A 12 -3.13 -0.31 7.75
N ASP A 13 -2.25 -1.31 7.70
CA ASP A 13 -2.39 -2.48 6.81
C ASP A 13 -3.67 -3.28 7.06
N SER A 14 -4.21 -3.25 8.28
CA SER A 14 -5.49 -3.88 8.60
C SER A 14 -6.68 -3.19 7.95
N VAL A 15 -6.49 -2.06 7.25
CA VAL A 15 -7.58 -1.29 6.64
C VAL A 15 -7.41 -1.23 5.12
N PRO A 16 -8.45 -1.62 4.37
CA PRO A 16 -8.44 -1.51 2.91
C PRO A 16 -8.13 -0.08 2.45
N GLY A 17 -7.18 0.05 1.51
CA GLY A 17 -6.82 1.33 0.90
C GLY A 17 -5.75 2.15 1.66
N VAL A 18 -5.29 1.70 2.83
CA VAL A 18 -4.21 2.38 3.57
C VAL A 18 -3.02 1.46 3.79
N SER A 19 -1.97 1.67 2.99
CA SER A 19 -0.73 0.88 3.12
C SER A 19 0.11 1.34 4.31
N GLY A 20 0.63 0.40 5.09
CA GLY A 20 1.64 0.59 6.13
C GLY A 20 2.91 1.26 5.62
N GLY A 21 3.22 1.15 4.32
CA GLY A 21 4.29 1.93 3.67
C GLY A 21 4.09 3.45 3.82
N THR A 22 2.83 3.92 3.75
CA THR A 22 2.45 5.32 3.97
C THR A 22 2.75 5.76 5.40
N ILE A 23 2.38 4.95 6.39
CA ILE A 23 2.67 5.23 7.80
C ILE A 23 4.16 5.15 8.09
N ALA A 24 4.88 4.20 7.49
CA ALA A 24 6.33 4.13 7.60
C ALA A 24 7.00 5.42 7.09
N PHE A 25 6.46 5.99 6.01
CA PHE A 25 6.92 7.25 5.44
C PHE A 25 6.63 8.43 6.39
N ILE A 26 5.40 8.53 6.90
CA ILE A 26 4.99 9.59 7.85
C ILE A 26 5.82 9.57 9.14
N VAL A 27 6.00 8.39 9.73
CA VAL A 27 6.76 8.22 10.98
C VAL A 27 8.27 8.42 10.75
N GLY A 28 8.71 8.52 9.50
CA GLY A 28 10.12 8.74 9.13
C GLY A 28 10.99 7.50 9.29
N ILE A 29 10.39 6.31 9.31
CA ILE A 29 11.09 5.03 9.38
C ILE A 29 11.26 4.39 7.99
N TYR A 30 10.68 4.98 6.94
CA TYR A 30 10.69 4.44 5.58
C TYR A 30 12.09 4.27 5.01
N ASP A 31 12.95 5.29 5.12
CA ASP A 31 14.35 5.19 4.68
C ASP A 31 15.10 4.07 5.42
N GLN A 32 14.84 3.92 6.74
CA GLN A 32 15.43 2.86 7.56
C GLN A 32 14.88 1.48 7.20
N LEU A 33 13.60 1.39 6.83
CA LEU A 33 12.96 0.17 6.34
C LEU A 33 13.61 -0.26 5.03
N LEU A 34 13.65 0.63 4.02
CA LEU A 34 14.28 0.35 2.73
C LEU A 34 15.76 -0.03 2.88
N TRP A 35 16.51 0.70 3.72
CA TRP A 35 17.90 0.37 4.01
C TRP A 35 18.01 -1.02 4.64
N SER A 36 17.16 -1.36 5.60
CA SER A 36 17.21 -2.66 6.29
C SER A 36 16.85 -3.81 5.35
N LEU A 37 15.86 -3.63 4.48
CA LEU A 37 15.47 -4.63 3.47
C LEU A 37 16.62 -4.88 2.47
N ASP A 38 17.24 -3.81 1.96
CA ASP A 38 18.41 -3.89 1.08
C ASP A 38 19.57 -4.63 1.76
N ARG A 39 19.94 -4.20 2.97
CA ARG A 39 21.07 -4.77 3.71
C ARG A 39 20.85 -6.19 4.19
N LEU A 40 19.61 -6.61 4.44
CA LEU A 40 19.31 -7.98 4.84
C LEU A 40 19.75 -8.99 3.77
N VAL A 41 19.64 -8.59 2.49
CA VAL A 41 19.95 -9.45 1.34
C VAL A 41 21.32 -9.17 0.76
N SER A 42 21.72 -7.91 0.56
CA SER A 42 22.97 -7.56 -0.10
C SER A 42 24.07 -7.04 0.84
N GLY A 43 23.83 -7.02 2.17
CA GLY A 43 24.76 -6.45 3.14
C GLY A 43 25.80 -7.45 3.67
N THR A 44 26.84 -6.91 4.30
CA THR A 44 27.83 -7.69 5.06
C THR A 44 27.18 -8.38 6.28
N PRO A 45 27.79 -9.43 6.88
CA PRO A 45 27.23 -10.11 8.06
C PRO A 45 26.87 -9.16 9.22
N ALA A 46 27.68 -8.11 9.42
CA ALA A 46 27.42 -7.09 10.44
C ALA A 46 26.21 -6.21 10.10
N GLU A 47 26.11 -5.74 8.85
CA GLU A 47 24.96 -4.97 8.37
C GLU A 47 23.68 -5.81 8.39
N ARG A 48 23.75 -7.08 7.97
CA ARG A 48 22.62 -8.03 8.02
C ARG A 48 22.11 -8.21 9.44
N ARG A 49 23.00 -8.34 10.43
CA ARG A 49 22.60 -8.45 11.83
C ARG A 49 21.89 -7.19 12.34
N ARG A 50 22.38 -6.01 11.94
CA ARG A 50 21.74 -4.73 12.30
C ARG A 50 20.38 -4.55 11.63
N ALA A 51 20.29 -4.88 10.34
CA ALA A 51 19.06 -4.86 9.56
C ALA A 51 18.03 -5.84 10.11
N ALA A 52 18.43 -7.10 10.36
CA ALA A 52 17.58 -8.12 10.98
C ALA A 52 17.10 -7.69 12.37
N GLY A 53 17.96 -7.07 13.19
CA GLY A 53 17.57 -6.55 14.50
C GLY A 53 16.54 -5.42 14.42
N PHE A 54 16.62 -4.55 13.41
CA PHE A 54 15.59 -3.53 13.16
C PHE A 54 14.29 -4.17 12.67
N LEU A 55 14.35 -5.05 11.67
CA LEU A 55 13.19 -5.73 11.09
C LEU A 55 12.48 -6.63 12.10
N ALA A 56 13.21 -7.32 12.99
CA ALA A 56 12.61 -8.12 14.05
C ALA A 56 11.83 -7.25 15.05
N ARG A 57 12.35 -6.08 15.41
CA ARG A 57 11.65 -5.12 16.28
C ARG A 57 10.43 -4.52 15.58
N LEU A 58 10.56 -4.20 14.29
CA LEU A 58 9.45 -3.73 13.46
C LEU A 58 8.36 -4.80 13.36
N GLY A 59 8.73 -6.02 12.97
CA GLY A 59 7.84 -7.16 12.85
C GLY A 59 7.15 -7.52 14.17
N ALA A 60 7.85 -7.49 15.31
CA ALA A 60 7.23 -7.70 16.62
C ALA A 60 6.16 -6.66 16.92
N GLY A 61 6.42 -5.39 16.62
CA GLY A 61 5.43 -4.33 16.72
C GLY A 61 4.24 -4.54 15.78
N TRP A 62 4.52 -4.94 14.54
CA TRP A 62 3.52 -5.22 13.53
C TRP A 62 2.60 -6.38 13.93
N VAL A 63 3.15 -7.50 14.43
CA VAL A 63 2.34 -8.65 14.88
C VAL A 63 1.42 -8.26 16.04
N VAL A 64 1.92 -7.52 17.03
CA VAL A 64 1.10 -7.05 18.16
C VAL A 64 0.02 -6.07 17.67
N GLY A 65 0.39 -5.14 16.79
CA GLY A 65 -0.54 -4.18 16.21
C GLY A 65 -1.62 -4.86 15.40
N PHE A 66 -1.25 -5.82 14.55
CA PHE A 66 -2.16 -6.55 13.68
C PHE A 66 -3.11 -7.44 14.51
N GLY A 67 -2.63 -8.13 15.54
CA GLY A 67 -3.48 -8.92 16.42
C GLY A 67 -4.52 -8.06 17.16
N LEU A 68 -4.12 -6.88 17.66
CA LEU A 68 -5.04 -5.93 18.28
C LEU A 68 -6.01 -5.33 17.24
N ALA A 69 -5.49 -4.98 16.07
CA ALA A 69 -6.27 -4.44 14.96
C ALA A 69 -7.34 -5.43 14.55
N VAL A 70 -7.00 -6.69 14.27
CA VAL A 70 -7.96 -7.74 13.90
C VAL A 70 -9.04 -7.90 14.97
N ALA A 71 -8.68 -7.93 16.26
CA ALA A 71 -9.65 -8.08 17.35
C ALA A 71 -10.65 -6.92 17.48
N VAL A 72 -10.24 -5.69 17.13
CA VAL A 72 -11.10 -4.50 17.18
C VAL A 72 -11.82 -4.25 15.86
N LEU A 73 -11.14 -4.48 14.74
CA LEU A 73 -11.58 -4.11 13.40
C LEU A 73 -12.55 -5.11 12.79
N THR A 74 -12.52 -6.41 13.14
CA THR A 74 -13.54 -7.35 12.62
C THR A 74 -14.95 -6.91 13.00
N GLY A 75 -15.18 -6.56 14.27
CA GLY A 75 -16.48 -6.03 14.70
C GLY A 75 -16.81 -4.63 14.19
N LEU A 76 -15.79 -3.80 13.94
CA LEU A 76 -15.97 -2.42 13.49
C LEU A 76 -16.19 -2.30 11.97
N PHE A 77 -15.57 -3.16 11.16
CA PHE A 77 -15.73 -3.14 9.70
C PHE A 77 -17.09 -3.65 9.26
N GLU A 78 -17.63 -4.67 9.93
CA GLU A 78 -18.97 -5.18 9.62
C GLU A 78 -20.07 -4.18 9.97
N SER A 79 -19.84 -3.28 10.93
CA SER A 79 -20.89 -2.40 11.47
C SER A 79 -20.70 -0.91 11.21
N GLN A 80 -19.48 -0.42 10.95
CA GLN A 80 -19.12 1.01 10.96
C GLN A 80 -18.10 1.38 9.88
N ILE A 81 -18.17 0.77 8.70
CA ILE A 81 -17.15 0.96 7.66
C ILE A 81 -16.94 2.43 7.24
N TYR A 82 -18.01 3.22 7.16
CA TYR A 82 -17.94 4.64 6.82
C TYR A 82 -17.22 5.48 7.88
N LEU A 83 -17.37 5.12 9.15
CA LEU A 83 -16.65 5.76 10.25
C LEU A 83 -15.15 5.49 10.12
N VAL A 84 -14.80 4.24 9.83
CA VAL A 84 -13.42 3.83 9.62
C VAL A 84 -12.82 4.56 8.41
N SER A 85 -13.47 4.51 7.24
CA SER A 85 -13.04 5.22 6.03
C SER A 85 -12.86 6.73 6.24
N SER A 86 -13.78 7.38 6.97
CA SER A 86 -13.68 8.82 7.29
C SER A 86 -12.45 9.13 8.15
N MET A 87 -12.11 8.26 9.12
CA MET A 87 -10.91 8.41 9.93
C MET A 87 -9.62 8.30 9.10
N PHE A 88 -9.55 7.34 8.17
CA PHE A 88 -8.39 7.16 7.29
C PHE A 88 -8.21 8.30 6.29
N MET A 89 -9.32 8.86 5.80
CA MET A 89 -9.30 10.10 5.03
C MET A 89 -8.64 11.23 5.84
N GLY A 90 -8.92 11.30 7.14
CA GLY A 90 -8.23 12.19 8.08
C GLY A 90 -6.72 11.91 8.17
N PHE A 91 -6.30 10.65 8.29
CA PHE A 91 -4.87 10.31 8.33
C PHE A 91 -4.11 10.83 7.11
N ILE A 92 -4.68 10.66 5.92
CA ILE A 92 -4.04 11.09 4.67
C ILE A 92 -4.04 12.62 4.55
N VAL A 93 -5.19 13.27 4.72
CA VAL A 93 -5.30 14.73 4.54
C VAL A 93 -4.39 15.48 5.52
N PHE A 94 -4.30 15.05 6.77
CA PHE A 94 -3.43 15.70 7.75
C PHE A 94 -1.95 15.31 7.63
N SER A 95 -1.62 14.18 6.99
CA SER A 95 -0.23 13.78 6.77
C SER A 95 0.42 14.44 5.56
N VAL A 96 -0.32 14.74 4.50
CA VAL A 96 0.20 15.41 3.30
C VAL A 96 0.93 16.73 3.63
N PRO A 97 0.35 17.67 4.41
CA PRO A 97 1.06 18.90 4.81
C PRO A 97 2.31 18.65 5.65
N LEU A 98 2.30 17.62 6.51
CA LEU A 98 3.45 17.27 7.35
C LEU A 98 4.61 16.76 6.50
N ILE A 99 4.33 15.89 5.53
CA ILE A 99 5.33 15.39 4.59
C ILE A 99 5.91 16.54 3.75
N VAL A 100 5.05 17.41 3.23
CA VAL A 100 5.50 18.59 2.45
C VAL A 100 6.41 19.49 3.30
N ARG A 101 6.15 19.58 4.62
CA ARG A 101 7.01 20.30 5.55
C ARG A 101 8.33 19.58 5.82
N ASP A 102 8.30 18.26 6.01
CA ASP A 102 9.51 17.46 6.30
C ASP A 102 10.45 17.39 5.08
N GLU A 103 9.89 17.32 3.87
CA GLU A 103 10.63 17.31 2.60
C GLU A 103 10.71 18.71 1.96
N HIS A 104 10.54 19.78 2.74
CA HIS A 104 10.43 21.17 2.25
C HIS A 104 11.57 21.59 1.33
N ALA A 105 12.80 21.14 1.60
CA ALA A 105 13.98 21.42 0.77
C ALA A 105 13.87 20.85 -0.66
N TYR A 106 13.09 19.79 -0.85
CA TYR A 106 12.89 19.11 -2.13
C TYR A 106 11.56 19.49 -2.79
N VAL A 107 10.62 20.08 -2.06
CA VAL A 107 9.33 20.54 -2.58
C VAL A 107 9.38 22.03 -2.97
N ARG A 108 9.97 22.89 -2.14
CA ARG A 108 9.95 24.35 -2.31
C ARG A 108 10.71 24.79 -3.56
N GLY A 109 10.06 25.60 -4.39
CA GLY A 109 10.66 26.15 -5.62
C GLY A 109 10.80 25.15 -6.77
N ARG A 110 10.33 23.90 -6.61
CA ARG A 110 10.37 22.85 -7.64
C ARG A 110 8.97 22.44 -8.11
N TYR A 111 8.08 23.42 -8.27
CA TYR A 111 6.69 23.19 -8.70
C TYR A 111 6.55 22.57 -10.10
N GLY A 112 7.60 22.60 -10.93
CA GLY A 112 7.64 21.85 -12.19
C GLY A 112 7.48 20.34 -12.03
N ASN A 113 7.72 19.81 -10.82
CA ASN A 113 7.54 18.39 -10.51
C ASN A 113 6.09 18.01 -10.16
N LEU A 114 5.15 18.95 -10.18
CA LEU A 114 3.73 18.67 -9.91
C LEU A 114 3.13 17.65 -10.89
N ALA A 115 3.68 17.56 -12.10
CA ALA A 115 3.36 16.50 -13.07
C ALA A 115 3.48 15.09 -12.44
N TRP A 116 4.49 14.86 -11.59
CA TRP A 116 4.68 13.57 -10.93
C TRP A 116 3.60 13.28 -9.87
N THR A 117 3.02 14.31 -9.25
CA THR A 117 1.85 14.12 -8.38
C THR A 117 0.65 13.64 -9.16
N PHE A 118 0.39 14.21 -10.34
CA PHE A 118 -0.69 13.73 -11.20
C PHE A 118 -0.45 12.31 -11.72
N VAL A 119 0.80 11.97 -12.07
CA VAL A 119 1.18 10.58 -12.41
C VAL A 119 0.88 9.65 -11.23
N GLY A 120 1.25 10.02 -10.01
CA GLY A 120 0.95 9.23 -8.82
C GLY A 120 -0.55 9.02 -8.61
N ILE A 121 -1.34 10.09 -8.69
CA ILE A 121 -2.81 10.01 -8.58
C ILE A 121 -3.38 9.08 -9.64
N ALA A 122 -2.96 9.25 -10.90
CA ALA A 122 -3.44 8.45 -12.02
C ALA A 122 -3.13 6.96 -11.85
N VAL A 123 -1.96 6.62 -11.31
CA VAL A 123 -1.60 5.23 -11.01
C VAL A 123 -2.53 4.63 -9.96
N VAL A 124 -2.76 5.31 -8.83
CA VAL A 124 -3.61 4.75 -7.76
C VAL A 124 -5.06 4.65 -8.19
N VAL A 125 -5.59 5.69 -8.84
CA VAL A 125 -6.96 5.69 -9.36
C VAL A 125 -7.12 4.62 -10.43
N GLY A 126 -6.17 4.50 -11.36
CA GLY A 126 -6.18 3.48 -12.40
C GLY A 126 -6.18 2.06 -11.84
N VAL A 127 -5.35 1.77 -10.84
CA VAL A 127 -5.34 0.48 -10.14
C VAL A 127 -6.65 0.22 -9.42
N THR A 128 -7.22 1.26 -8.78
CA THR A 128 -8.50 1.14 -8.08
C THR A 128 -9.64 0.82 -9.05
N LEU A 129 -9.68 1.49 -10.20
CA LEU A 129 -10.66 1.26 -11.26
C LEU A 129 -10.51 -0.13 -11.89
N ALA A 130 -9.28 -0.54 -12.19
CA ALA A 130 -9.01 -1.87 -12.73
C ALA A 130 -9.47 -2.97 -11.77
N ASN A 131 -9.30 -2.77 -10.46
CA ASN A 131 -9.76 -3.70 -9.45
C ASN A 131 -11.29 -3.77 -9.36
N ALA A 132 -11.98 -2.63 -9.45
CA ALA A 132 -13.45 -2.60 -9.50
C ALA A 132 -13.99 -3.33 -10.74
N ALA A 133 -13.34 -3.15 -11.90
CA ALA A 133 -13.69 -3.84 -13.13
C ALA A 133 -13.45 -5.36 -13.04
N ALA A 134 -12.33 -5.79 -12.45
CA ALA A 134 -11.99 -7.21 -12.29
C ALA A 134 -12.98 -7.98 -11.39
N LEU A 135 -13.64 -7.30 -10.45
CA LEU A 135 -14.61 -7.89 -9.52
C LEU A 135 -16.06 -7.89 -10.04
N GLY A 136 -16.28 -7.54 -11.31
CA GLY A 136 -17.61 -7.58 -11.93
C GLY A 136 -18.55 -6.46 -11.50
N GLY A 137 -18.02 -5.29 -11.10
CA GLY A 137 -18.83 -4.11 -10.77
C GLY A 137 -19.71 -3.70 -11.96
N ASP A 138 -21.02 -3.56 -11.71
CA ASP A 138 -21.99 -3.08 -12.68
C ASP A 138 -21.48 -1.81 -13.39
N ALA A 139 -21.78 -1.69 -14.69
CA ALA A 139 -21.35 -0.56 -15.54
C ALA A 139 -21.68 0.84 -14.96
N ALA A 140 -22.60 0.92 -14.00
CA ALA A 140 -22.96 2.12 -13.26
C ALA A 140 -21.86 2.62 -12.30
N GLU A 141 -21.10 1.74 -11.65
CA GLU A 141 -20.03 2.14 -10.72
C GLU A 141 -18.82 2.69 -11.49
N VAL A 142 -18.42 2.02 -12.57
CA VAL A 142 -17.38 2.51 -13.49
C VAL A 142 -17.78 3.85 -14.13
N SER A 143 -19.07 4.03 -14.45
CA SER A 143 -19.62 5.29 -14.95
C SER A 143 -19.65 6.41 -13.89
N ALA A 144 -19.91 6.09 -12.61
CA ALA A 144 -19.92 7.07 -11.54
C ALA A 144 -18.52 7.61 -11.23
N VAL A 145 -17.49 6.75 -11.29
CA VAL A 145 -16.09 7.17 -11.12
C VAL A 145 -15.57 7.91 -12.36
N GLY A 146 -15.97 7.48 -13.56
CA GLY A 146 -15.72 8.22 -14.80
C GLY A 146 -16.31 9.63 -14.76
N ALA A 147 -17.51 9.80 -14.20
CA ALA A 147 -18.16 11.10 -14.02
C ALA A 147 -17.47 11.98 -12.97
N LEU A 148 -16.92 11.41 -11.90
CA LEU A 148 -16.17 12.15 -10.88
C LEU A 148 -14.78 12.58 -11.41
N ALA A 149 -14.11 11.72 -12.17
CA ALA A 149 -12.83 12.00 -12.82
C ALA A 149 -12.96 13.05 -13.95
N ALA A 150 -14.08 13.04 -14.68
CA ALA A 150 -14.44 14.07 -15.66
C ALA A 150 -14.76 15.41 -14.99
N GLN A 151 -15.50 15.42 -13.87
CA GLN A 151 -15.78 16.65 -13.10
C GLN A 151 -14.53 17.26 -12.45
N ALA A 152 -13.54 16.44 -12.09
CA ALA A 152 -12.25 16.90 -11.59
C ALA A 152 -11.28 17.37 -12.70
N GLY A 153 -11.68 17.28 -13.98
CA GLY A 153 -10.86 17.68 -15.12
C GLY A 153 -9.63 16.79 -15.38
N VAL A 154 -9.65 15.55 -14.87
CA VAL A 154 -8.52 14.60 -14.95
C VAL A 154 -8.61 13.73 -16.21
N VAL A 155 -9.80 13.57 -16.80
CA VAL A 155 -10.03 12.72 -18.00
C VAL A 155 -11.06 13.38 -18.92
N ASP A 156 -10.79 13.39 -20.24
CA ASP A 156 -11.71 13.89 -21.27
C ASP A 156 -12.92 12.93 -21.41
N PRO A 157 -14.17 13.42 -21.26
CA PRO A 157 -15.37 12.58 -21.38
C PRO A 157 -15.46 11.84 -22.72
N GLY A 158 -14.89 12.40 -23.79
CA GLY A 158 -14.84 11.75 -25.10
C GLY A 158 -13.92 10.54 -25.17
N ALA A 159 -12.85 10.53 -24.36
CA ALA A 159 -11.88 9.42 -24.26
C ALA A 159 -12.38 8.27 -23.37
N LEU A 160 -13.38 8.51 -22.51
CA LEU A 160 -14.07 7.45 -21.76
C LEU A 160 -15.14 6.75 -22.62
N ALA A 161 -15.76 7.46 -23.57
CA ALA A 161 -16.75 6.89 -24.49
C ALA A 161 -16.11 6.14 -25.67
N GLN A 162 -14.93 6.57 -26.11
CA GLN A 162 -14.06 5.79 -27.00
C GLN A 162 -13.16 4.94 -26.10
N GLY A 163 -13.69 3.81 -25.61
CA GLY A 163 -13.06 2.92 -24.64
C GLY A 163 -11.56 3.14 -24.53
N VAL A 164 -11.13 3.82 -23.45
CA VAL A 164 -9.71 3.94 -23.10
C VAL A 164 -9.13 2.58 -23.37
N GLY A 165 -8.19 2.49 -24.31
CA GLY A 165 -7.64 1.24 -24.84
C GLY A 165 -7.13 0.34 -23.72
N LEU A 166 -8.06 -0.37 -23.11
CA LEU A 166 -7.90 -1.55 -22.29
C LEU A 166 -7.71 -2.74 -23.23
N ASP A 167 -7.45 -2.52 -24.51
CA ASP A 167 -7.11 -3.57 -25.45
C ASP A 167 -5.79 -4.23 -25.02
N ALA A 168 -4.88 -3.51 -24.35
CA ALA A 168 -3.63 -4.10 -23.85
C ALA A 168 -3.75 -4.69 -22.43
N ALA A 169 -4.51 -4.05 -21.52
CA ALA A 169 -4.74 -4.58 -20.18
C ALA A 169 -5.80 -5.70 -20.17
N GLY A 170 -6.81 -5.53 -21.02
CA GLY A 170 -7.83 -6.48 -21.42
C GLY A 170 -7.30 -7.58 -22.32
N ALA A 171 -6.39 -7.39 -23.29
CA ALA A 171 -5.80 -8.56 -23.96
C ALA A 171 -4.86 -9.37 -23.04
N VAL A 172 -4.27 -8.75 -22.02
CA VAL A 172 -3.52 -9.47 -20.97
C VAL A 172 -4.48 -10.20 -20.01
N ALA A 173 -5.68 -9.66 -19.78
CA ALA A 173 -6.73 -10.29 -18.98
C ALA A 173 -7.52 -11.37 -19.77
N GLU A 174 -8.09 -11.04 -20.91
CA GLU A 174 -8.78 -11.91 -21.88
C GLU A 174 -7.89 -13.02 -22.44
N GLY A 175 -6.57 -12.80 -22.59
CA GLY A 175 -5.63 -13.86 -22.94
C GLY A 175 -5.43 -14.92 -21.84
N ALA A 176 -5.91 -14.65 -20.62
CA ALA A 176 -5.81 -15.52 -19.45
C ALA A 176 -7.18 -15.90 -18.85
N LEU A 177 -8.29 -15.44 -19.45
CA LEU A 177 -9.62 -15.52 -18.86
C LEU A 177 -10.65 -16.04 -19.86
N ASP A 178 -10.74 -17.37 -19.95
CA ASP A 178 -11.98 -18.03 -20.30
C ASP A 178 -12.89 -17.94 -19.05
N VAL A 179 -13.61 -16.82 -18.93
CA VAL A 179 -14.55 -16.57 -17.81
C VAL A 179 -15.86 -17.28 -18.09
N ASP A 180 -15.85 -18.61 -18.00
CA ASP A 180 -17.07 -19.37 -17.74
C ASP A 180 -16.72 -20.60 -16.89
N GLY A 181 -16.95 -20.52 -15.59
CA GLY A 181 -16.89 -21.63 -14.63
C GLY A 181 -15.50 -22.01 -14.10
N GLY A 182 -15.22 -21.66 -12.82
CA GLY A 182 -14.31 -22.42 -11.95
C GLY A 182 -12.83 -22.60 -12.34
N GLY A 183 -12.34 -21.91 -13.38
CA GLY A 183 -10.98 -22.05 -13.91
C GLY A 183 -9.93 -21.15 -13.24
N GLY A 184 -9.80 -21.21 -11.91
CA GLY A 184 -8.62 -20.65 -11.25
C GLY A 184 -7.35 -21.40 -11.67
N ILE A 185 -6.18 -20.76 -11.65
CA ILE A 185 -4.91 -21.47 -11.82
C ILE A 185 -4.82 -22.55 -10.75
N ASP A 186 -4.75 -23.82 -11.17
CA ASP A 186 -4.54 -24.93 -10.26
C ASP A 186 -3.10 -24.90 -9.73
N LEU A 187 -2.93 -24.31 -8.55
CA LEU A 187 -1.64 -24.19 -7.88
C LEU A 187 -1.08 -25.56 -7.43
N ALA A 188 -1.88 -26.63 -7.42
CA ALA A 188 -1.39 -27.99 -7.15
C ALA A 188 -0.75 -28.66 -8.39
N ALA A 189 -1.04 -28.16 -9.59
CA ALA A 189 -0.56 -28.72 -10.86
C ALA A 189 0.07 -27.64 -11.77
N LEU A 190 1.11 -26.98 -11.27
CA LEU A 190 1.79 -25.90 -12.00
C LEU A 190 2.54 -26.40 -13.24
N ASP A 191 2.21 -25.81 -14.38
CA ASP A 191 3.04 -25.85 -15.57
C ASP A 191 4.04 -24.68 -15.59
N ALA A 192 4.96 -24.65 -16.57
CA ALA A 192 5.97 -23.60 -16.65
C ALA A 192 5.37 -22.19 -16.89
N GLY A 193 4.22 -22.10 -17.57
CA GLY A 193 3.56 -20.84 -17.89
C GLY A 193 2.87 -20.21 -16.68
N SER A 194 2.01 -20.98 -16.01
CA SER A 194 1.33 -20.59 -14.77
C SER A 194 2.30 -20.31 -13.64
N GLY A 195 3.39 -21.09 -13.51
CA GLY A 195 4.46 -20.82 -12.57
C GLY A 195 5.15 -19.46 -12.81
N ALA A 196 5.46 -19.13 -14.07
CA ALA A 196 6.06 -17.84 -14.42
C ALA A 196 5.10 -16.66 -14.16
N TYR A 197 3.81 -16.83 -14.50
CA TYR A 197 2.78 -15.84 -14.20
C TYR A 197 2.64 -15.60 -12.69
N LEU A 198 2.59 -16.66 -11.88
CA LEU A 198 2.54 -16.57 -10.41
C LEU A 198 3.72 -15.80 -9.84
N VAL A 199 4.94 -16.07 -10.34
CA VAL A 199 6.15 -15.34 -9.94
C VAL A 199 6.05 -13.87 -10.31
N ALA A 200 5.67 -13.54 -11.55
CA ALA A 200 5.55 -12.16 -12.02
C ALA A 200 4.48 -11.37 -11.25
N ALA A 201 3.33 -11.99 -11.01
CA ALA A 201 2.26 -11.40 -10.22
C ALA A 201 2.68 -11.17 -8.76
N ALA A 202 3.35 -12.14 -8.13
CA ALA A 202 3.91 -11.98 -6.78
C ALA A 202 4.95 -10.86 -6.72
N MET A 203 5.80 -10.73 -7.75
CA MET A 203 6.76 -9.64 -7.86
C MET A 203 6.06 -8.28 -7.86
N VAL A 204 5.03 -8.11 -8.69
CA VAL A 204 4.29 -6.84 -8.80
C VAL A 204 3.51 -6.55 -7.50
N ALA A 205 2.79 -7.53 -6.96
CA ALA A 205 2.01 -7.39 -5.74
C ALA A 205 2.87 -6.97 -4.54
N VAL A 206 4.02 -7.61 -4.34
CA VAL A 206 4.93 -7.22 -3.24
C VAL A 206 5.64 -5.91 -3.53
N SER A 207 5.92 -5.60 -4.80
CA SER A 207 6.47 -4.28 -5.16
C SER A 207 5.51 -3.16 -4.77
N ALA A 208 4.21 -3.35 -5.06
CA ALA A 208 3.15 -2.42 -4.72
C ALA A 208 3.03 -2.20 -3.20
N MET A 209 3.20 -3.24 -2.40
CA MET A 209 3.10 -3.17 -0.93
C MET A 209 4.14 -2.23 -0.28
N ILE A 210 5.31 -2.02 -0.91
CA ILE A 210 6.33 -1.09 -0.40
C ILE A 210 5.98 0.37 -0.72
N LEU A 211 5.19 0.62 -1.76
CA LEU A 211 4.85 1.97 -2.17
C LEU A 211 3.73 2.54 -1.29
N PRO A 212 3.86 3.79 -0.81
CA PRO A 212 2.76 4.50 -0.15
C PRO A 212 1.49 4.51 -1.01
N GLY A 213 0.34 4.31 -0.39
CA GLY A 213 -0.97 4.42 -1.05
C GLY A 213 -1.38 3.26 -1.97
N VAL A 214 -0.56 2.23 -2.16
CA VAL A 214 -0.87 1.09 -3.04
C VAL A 214 -0.87 -0.23 -2.25
N SER A 215 -1.94 -1.03 -2.36
CA SER A 215 -2.03 -2.35 -1.69
C SER A 215 -1.60 -3.48 -2.62
N GLY A 216 -0.78 -4.41 -2.12
CA GLY A 216 -0.36 -5.59 -2.87
C GLY A 216 -1.49 -6.60 -3.13
N SER A 217 -2.47 -6.69 -2.21
CA SER A 217 -3.64 -7.58 -2.38
C SER A 217 -4.52 -7.16 -3.56
N THR A 218 -4.57 -5.87 -3.88
CA THR A 218 -5.31 -5.33 -5.03
C THR A 218 -4.74 -5.85 -6.35
N PHE A 219 -3.42 -5.95 -6.48
CA PHE A 219 -2.82 -6.52 -7.68
C PHE A 219 -3.09 -8.02 -7.81
N LEU A 220 -3.11 -8.77 -6.70
CA LEU A 220 -3.48 -10.19 -6.75
C LEU A 220 -4.94 -10.38 -7.16
N LEU A 221 -5.84 -9.48 -6.78
CA LEU A 221 -7.23 -9.48 -7.23
C LEU A 221 -7.33 -9.16 -8.72
N ILE A 222 -6.65 -8.10 -9.19
CA ILE A 222 -6.58 -7.74 -10.62
C ILE A 222 -6.05 -8.89 -11.47
N PHE A 223 -5.06 -9.63 -10.96
CA PHE A 223 -4.48 -10.79 -11.64
C PHE A 223 -5.29 -12.09 -11.47
N GLY A 224 -6.40 -12.06 -10.73
CA GLY A 224 -7.22 -13.26 -10.44
C GLY A 224 -6.54 -14.29 -9.54
N LEU A 225 -5.45 -13.94 -8.86
CA LEU A 225 -4.62 -14.84 -8.05
C LEU A 225 -4.90 -14.76 -6.55
N TYR A 226 -5.71 -13.81 -6.10
CA TYR A 226 -6.00 -13.65 -4.68
C TYR A 226 -6.62 -14.91 -4.06
N LEU A 227 -7.70 -15.43 -4.65
CA LEU A 227 -8.38 -16.64 -4.17
C LEU A 227 -7.48 -17.88 -4.28
N PRO A 228 -6.84 -18.19 -5.44
CA PRO A 228 -5.91 -19.31 -5.55
C PRO A 228 -4.80 -19.28 -4.49
N VAL A 229 -4.13 -18.13 -4.30
CA VAL A 229 -3.04 -18.00 -3.31
C VAL A 229 -3.57 -18.20 -1.89
N MET A 230 -4.77 -17.68 -1.58
CA MET A 230 -5.38 -17.86 -0.27
C MET A 230 -5.75 -19.33 0.00
N ASP A 231 -6.29 -20.02 -0.99
CA ASP A 231 -6.67 -21.43 -0.87
C ASP A 231 -5.44 -22.33 -0.76
N ALA A 232 -4.37 -22.04 -1.51
CA ALA A 232 -3.07 -22.71 -1.33
C ALA A 232 -2.51 -22.50 0.09
N LEU A 233 -2.59 -21.28 0.63
CA LEU A 233 -2.16 -21.02 2.01
C LEU A 233 -2.99 -21.82 3.03
N LYS A 234 -4.31 -21.86 2.87
CA LYS A 234 -5.20 -22.67 3.73
C LYS A 234 -4.89 -24.17 3.62
N ALA A 235 -4.66 -24.68 2.42
CA ALA A 235 -4.30 -26.07 2.17
C ALA A 235 -2.97 -26.44 2.87
N LEU A 236 -1.95 -25.58 2.75
CA LEU A 236 -0.68 -25.76 3.46
C LEU A 236 -0.86 -25.76 4.98
N MET A 237 -1.70 -24.87 5.53
CA MET A 237 -2.03 -24.86 6.96
C MET A 237 -2.81 -26.11 7.39
N GLY A 238 -3.62 -26.68 6.50
CA GLY A 238 -4.31 -27.96 6.68
C GLY A 238 -3.41 -29.19 6.56
N GLY A 239 -2.12 -29.02 6.24
CA GLY A 239 -1.14 -30.09 6.11
C GLY A 239 -1.02 -30.68 4.70
N ASP A 240 -1.63 -30.06 3.69
CA ASP A 240 -1.44 -30.44 2.29
C ASP A 240 -0.15 -29.81 1.74
N PHE A 241 0.86 -30.64 1.51
CA PHE A 241 2.15 -30.21 0.97
C PHE A 241 2.21 -30.22 -0.56
N SER A 242 1.12 -30.59 -1.26
CA SER A 242 1.07 -30.57 -2.73
C SER A 242 1.20 -29.15 -3.30
N VAL A 243 0.72 -28.14 -2.58
CA VAL A 243 0.78 -26.71 -2.93
C VAL A 243 2.12 -26.05 -2.59
N LEU A 244 3.05 -26.78 -1.95
CA LEU A 244 4.35 -26.25 -1.54
C LEU A 244 5.17 -25.65 -2.71
N PRO A 245 5.21 -26.26 -3.91
CA PRO A 245 5.90 -25.67 -5.07
C PRO A 245 5.32 -24.30 -5.47
N ALA A 246 4.00 -24.15 -5.45
CA ALA A 246 3.35 -22.87 -5.76
C ALA A 246 3.67 -21.80 -4.73
N ILE A 247 3.59 -22.14 -3.45
CA ILE A 247 3.93 -21.20 -2.37
C ILE A 247 5.41 -20.83 -2.44
N ALA A 248 6.30 -21.77 -2.78
CA ALA A 248 7.72 -21.49 -2.96
C ALA A 248 7.98 -20.56 -4.15
N LEU A 249 7.32 -20.77 -5.30
CA LEU A 249 7.42 -19.87 -6.45
C LEU A 249 6.85 -18.48 -6.16
N PHE A 250 5.69 -18.42 -5.50
CA PHE A 250 5.10 -17.16 -5.04
C PHE A 250 6.07 -16.43 -4.09
N ALA A 251 6.65 -17.12 -3.12
CA ALA A 251 7.63 -16.56 -2.20
C ALA A 251 8.90 -16.09 -2.92
N ALA A 252 9.38 -16.84 -3.91
CA ALA A 252 10.53 -16.44 -4.73
C ALA A 252 10.22 -15.16 -5.53
N GLY A 253 9.04 -15.07 -6.15
CA GLY A 253 8.57 -13.86 -6.83
C GLY A 253 8.41 -12.68 -5.87
N ALA A 254 7.81 -12.89 -4.71
CA ALA A 254 7.70 -11.90 -3.65
C ALA A 254 9.07 -11.33 -3.24
N VAL A 255 10.07 -12.19 -2.99
CA VAL A 255 11.43 -11.77 -2.65
C VAL A 255 12.08 -11.02 -3.82
N ALA A 256 11.97 -11.52 -5.05
CA ALA A 256 12.52 -10.87 -6.23
C ALA A 256 11.91 -9.48 -6.46
N GLY A 257 10.59 -9.34 -6.29
CA GLY A 257 9.86 -8.08 -6.37
C GLY A 257 10.30 -7.10 -5.30
N LEU A 258 10.34 -7.54 -4.04
CA LEU A 258 10.83 -6.77 -2.90
C LEU A 258 12.23 -6.19 -3.17
N LEU A 259 13.16 -7.02 -3.65
CA LEU A 259 14.53 -6.59 -3.91
C LEU A 259 14.63 -5.61 -5.08
N THR A 260 13.85 -5.87 -6.14
CA THR A 260 13.81 -5.00 -7.31
C THR A 260 13.27 -3.62 -6.93
N VAL A 261 12.14 -3.57 -6.24
CA VAL A 261 11.50 -2.30 -5.89
C VAL A 261 12.31 -1.53 -4.84
N VAL A 262 12.91 -2.19 -3.86
CA VAL A 262 13.75 -1.51 -2.85
C VAL A 262 14.92 -0.80 -3.54
N LYS A 263 15.60 -1.47 -4.47
CA LYS A 263 16.69 -0.86 -5.23
C LYS A 263 16.22 0.27 -6.12
N LEU A 264 15.08 0.08 -6.81
CA LEU A 264 14.49 1.08 -7.69
C LEU A 264 14.11 2.35 -6.91
N VAL A 265 13.36 2.20 -5.83
CA VAL A 265 12.91 3.31 -4.98
C VAL A 265 14.09 4.00 -4.33
N LYS A 266 15.09 3.27 -3.83
CA LYS A 266 16.31 3.86 -3.27
C LYS A 266 17.09 4.67 -4.30
N ARG A 267 17.21 4.18 -5.54
CA ARG A 267 17.85 4.92 -6.64
C ARG A 267 17.03 6.15 -7.01
N ALA A 268 15.71 6.03 -7.11
CA ALA A 268 14.81 7.15 -7.39
C ALA A 268 14.89 8.23 -6.30
N LEU A 269 14.92 7.84 -5.02
CA LEU A 269 15.07 8.76 -3.89
C LEU A 269 16.48 9.39 -3.82
N ALA A 270 17.52 8.74 -4.34
CA ALA A 270 18.88 9.29 -4.37
C ALA A 270 19.08 10.29 -5.52
N ASP A 271 18.68 9.90 -6.74
CA ASP A 271 18.96 10.67 -7.96
C ASP A 271 17.83 11.68 -8.28
N PHE A 272 16.59 11.35 -7.93
CA PHE A 272 15.37 12.08 -8.29
C PHE A 272 14.46 12.31 -7.08
N ARG A 273 15.04 12.67 -5.91
CA ARG A 273 14.29 12.78 -4.64
C ARG A 273 13.04 13.65 -4.76
N SER A 274 13.16 14.81 -5.40
CA SER A 274 12.03 15.74 -5.55
C SER A 274 10.89 15.10 -6.36
N GLN A 275 11.18 14.58 -7.55
CA GLN A 275 10.20 13.90 -8.41
C GLN A 275 9.54 12.73 -7.68
N THR A 276 10.34 11.94 -6.96
CA THR A 276 9.86 10.80 -6.18
C THR A 276 8.93 11.25 -5.07
N VAL A 277 9.28 12.29 -4.30
CA VAL A 277 8.41 12.84 -3.25
C VAL A 277 7.09 13.37 -3.82
N TYR A 278 7.11 14.09 -4.96
CA TYR A 278 5.88 14.53 -5.62
C TYR A 278 5.02 13.34 -6.08
N CYS A 279 5.64 12.27 -6.60
CA CYS A 279 4.94 11.04 -6.97
C CYS A 279 4.31 10.33 -5.76
N LEU A 280 5.05 10.21 -4.65
CA LEU A 280 4.54 9.63 -3.39
C LEU A 280 3.38 10.42 -2.81
N LEU A 281 3.44 11.76 -2.85
CA LEU A 281 2.32 12.63 -2.50
C LEU A 281 1.11 12.38 -3.42
N GLY A 282 1.36 12.15 -4.71
CA GLY A 282 0.35 11.75 -5.66
C GLY A 282 -0.33 10.44 -5.28
N PHE A 283 0.44 9.42 -4.88
CA PHE A 283 -0.15 8.16 -4.41
C PHE A 283 -1.03 8.35 -3.17
N MET A 284 -0.60 9.18 -2.22
CA MET A 284 -1.39 9.49 -1.03
C MET A 284 -2.69 10.22 -1.37
N VAL A 285 -2.66 11.20 -2.27
CA VAL A 285 -3.89 11.89 -2.69
C VAL A 285 -4.79 10.95 -3.49
N GLY A 286 -4.22 10.11 -4.36
CA GLY A 286 -4.97 9.12 -5.12
C GLY A 286 -5.68 8.09 -4.24
N SER A 287 -5.09 7.69 -3.11
CA SER A 287 -5.72 6.74 -2.19
C SER A 287 -6.94 7.32 -1.47
N LEU A 288 -7.13 8.66 -1.45
CA LEU A 288 -8.39 9.25 -0.99
C LEU A 288 -9.58 8.81 -1.85
N VAL A 289 -9.37 8.70 -3.17
CA VAL A 289 -10.39 8.21 -4.10
C VAL A 289 -10.66 6.74 -3.83
N ALA A 290 -9.61 5.93 -3.63
CA ALA A 290 -9.77 4.52 -3.29
C ALA A 290 -10.57 4.29 -2.00
N ILE A 291 -10.34 5.11 -0.97
CA ILE A 291 -11.10 5.05 0.28
C ILE A 291 -12.55 5.52 0.08
N ALA A 292 -12.76 6.56 -0.73
CA ALA A 292 -14.10 7.08 -1.01
C ALA A 292 -14.97 6.07 -1.77
N LEU A 293 -14.38 5.29 -2.68
CA LEU A 293 -15.10 4.25 -3.42
C LEU A 293 -15.47 3.04 -2.54
N GLY A 294 -14.84 2.91 -1.37
CA GLY A 294 -15.11 1.82 -0.44
C GLY A 294 -14.38 0.52 -0.79
N PRO A 295 -14.29 -0.42 0.16
CA PRO A 295 -13.64 -1.68 -0.06
C PRO A 295 -14.51 -2.59 -0.90
N VAL A 296 -14.11 -2.76 -2.16
CA VAL A 296 -14.64 -3.78 -3.08
C VAL A 296 -14.31 -5.22 -2.64
N THR A 297 -13.63 -5.40 -1.50
CA THR A 297 -13.21 -6.70 -0.95
C THR A 297 -14.14 -7.21 0.16
N LEU A 298 -15.26 -6.54 0.43
CA LEU A 298 -16.24 -7.04 1.40
C LEU A 298 -17.11 -8.13 0.79
N ASP A 299 -17.51 -9.11 1.61
CA ASP A 299 -18.46 -10.15 1.22
C ASP A 299 -19.82 -9.58 0.80
N VAL A 300 -20.19 -8.40 1.33
CA VAL A 300 -21.36 -7.62 0.91
C VAL A 300 -20.87 -6.24 0.47
N PRO A 301 -20.94 -5.90 -0.83
CA PRO A 301 -20.57 -4.58 -1.34
C PRO A 301 -21.36 -3.48 -0.61
N GLN A 302 -20.65 -2.47 -0.13
CA GLN A 302 -21.24 -1.29 0.49
C GLN A 302 -21.13 -0.11 -0.49
N PRO A 303 -22.14 0.77 -0.57
CA PRO A 303 -22.09 1.90 -1.48
C PRO A 303 -20.94 2.85 -1.12
N PRO A 304 -20.43 3.63 -2.10
CA PRO A 304 -19.37 4.60 -1.88
C PRO A 304 -19.64 5.58 -0.73
N LEU A 305 -18.58 6.08 -0.10
CA LEU A 305 -18.64 7.13 0.91
C LEU A 305 -19.18 8.42 0.27
N THR A 306 -20.29 8.91 0.80
CA THR A 306 -20.93 10.17 0.38
C THR A 306 -20.84 11.20 1.50
N ALA A 307 -21.26 12.44 1.23
CA ALA A 307 -21.29 13.49 2.24
C ALA A 307 -22.18 13.13 3.45
N ASP A 308 -23.20 12.30 3.25
CA ASP A 308 -24.15 11.90 4.29
C ASP A 308 -23.61 10.77 5.18
N THR A 309 -22.80 9.87 4.61
CA THR A 309 -22.15 8.77 5.38
C THR A 309 -20.81 9.18 5.98
N PHE A 310 -20.26 10.32 5.56
CA PHE A 310 -19.01 10.86 6.08
C PHE A 310 -19.13 11.32 7.54
N SER A 311 -18.24 10.80 8.39
CA SER A 311 -18.17 11.17 9.80
C SER A 311 -17.06 12.19 10.05
N LEU A 312 -17.45 13.46 10.18
CA LEU A 312 -16.51 14.53 10.55
C LEU A 312 -15.78 14.26 11.89
N PRO A 313 -16.43 13.75 12.96
CA PRO A 313 -15.73 13.39 14.19
C PRO A 313 -14.62 12.36 13.97
N ALA A 314 -14.88 11.33 13.14
CA ALA A 314 -13.90 10.30 12.84
C ALA A 314 -12.74 10.85 12.01
N PHE A 315 -13.03 11.69 11.01
CA PHE A 315 -12.01 12.40 10.23
C PHE A 315 -11.09 13.26 11.09
N LEU A 316 -11.66 14.03 12.03
CA LEU A 316 -10.89 14.86 12.96
C LEU A 316 -10.10 14.02 13.97
N LEU A 317 -10.65 12.90 14.44
CA LEU A 317 -9.90 11.92 15.24
C LEU A 317 -8.69 11.42 14.45
N GLY A 318 -8.87 11.17 13.15
CA GLY A 318 -7.81 10.86 12.22
C GLY A 318 -6.66 11.87 12.29
N GLY A 319 -6.99 13.14 12.04
CA GLY A 319 -6.02 14.25 12.12
C GLY A 319 -5.37 14.40 13.51
N ALA A 320 -6.13 14.21 14.59
CA ALA A 320 -5.63 14.27 15.95
C ALA A 320 -4.59 13.18 16.24
N VAL A 321 -4.82 11.95 15.78
CA VAL A 321 -3.85 10.86 15.90
C VAL A 321 -2.56 11.18 15.15
N ILE A 322 -2.65 11.65 13.90
CA ILE A 322 -1.46 12.05 13.12
C ILE A 322 -0.71 13.18 13.81
N GLY A 323 -1.41 14.20 14.31
CA GLY A 323 -0.82 15.29 15.08
C GLY A 323 -0.13 14.80 16.35
N ALA A 324 -0.75 13.87 17.09
CA ALA A 324 -0.15 13.27 18.28
C ALA A 324 1.11 12.45 17.95
N LEU A 325 1.11 11.69 16.85
CA LEU A 325 2.27 10.94 16.38
C LEU A 325 3.42 11.86 15.99
N GLU A 326 3.12 12.98 15.33
CA GLU A 326 4.12 13.99 14.95
C GLU A 326 4.74 14.67 16.18
N LEU A 327 3.92 15.02 17.18
CA LEU A 327 4.41 15.55 18.46
C LEU A 327 5.29 14.54 19.20
N LEU A 328 4.90 13.26 19.19
CA LEU A 328 5.67 12.18 19.80
C LEU A 328 7.01 11.98 19.10
N LYS A 329 7.04 12.00 17.75
CA LYS A 329 8.27 11.94 16.95
C LYS A 329 9.23 13.07 17.34
N HIS A 330 8.75 14.31 17.40
CA HIS A 330 9.53 15.46 17.85
C HIS A 330 10.04 15.31 19.28
N ALA A 331 9.21 14.84 20.21
CA ALA A 331 9.61 14.63 21.61
C ALA A 331 10.70 13.56 21.74
N VAL A 332 10.59 12.45 20.99
CA VAL A 332 11.57 11.37 20.98
C VAL A 332 12.91 11.84 20.38
N GLN A 333 12.89 12.55 19.26
CA GLN A 333 14.10 13.10 18.64
C GLN A 333 14.83 14.07 19.58
N ARG A 334 14.11 14.99 20.24
CA ARG A 334 14.67 15.90 21.24
C ARG A 334 15.36 15.15 22.38
N ARG A 335 14.73 14.10 22.90
CA ARG A 335 15.32 13.25 23.96
C ARG A 335 16.57 12.52 23.50
N GLN A 336 16.62 12.05 22.25
CA GLN A 336 17.81 11.38 21.70
C GLN A 336 18.98 12.34 21.56
N VAL A 337 18.74 13.54 21.00
CA VAL A 337 19.76 14.58 20.88
C VAL A 337 20.27 15.01 22.26
N ALA A 338 19.39 15.25 23.23
CA ALA A 338 19.78 15.59 24.59
C ALA A 338 20.64 14.50 25.26
N ARG A 339 20.28 13.22 25.07
CA ARG A 339 21.09 12.08 25.57
C ARG A 339 22.45 11.99 24.89
N ALA A 340 22.53 12.25 23.58
CA ALA A 340 23.79 12.24 22.85
C ALA A 340 24.73 13.34 23.33
N ILE A 341 24.20 14.55 23.54
CA ILE A 341 24.95 15.68 24.11
C ILE A 341 25.44 15.35 25.52
N ALA A 342 24.56 14.80 26.38
CA ALA A 342 24.93 14.41 27.74
C ALA A 342 26.01 13.31 27.78
N ALA A 343 25.93 12.33 26.88
CA ALA A 343 26.94 11.27 26.77
C ALA A 343 28.30 11.80 26.28
N GLN A 344 28.31 12.76 25.34
CA GLN A 344 29.55 13.42 24.89
C GLN A 344 30.16 14.29 25.99
N ALA A 345 29.33 14.97 26.79
CA ALA A 345 29.80 15.76 27.93
C ALA A 345 30.39 14.89 29.04
N ALA A 346 29.82 13.71 29.30
CA ALA A 346 30.33 12.76 30.29
C ALA A 346 31.62 12.02 29.85
N ALA A 347 31.95 12.07 28.56
CA ALA A 347 33.15 11.43 28.00
C ALA A 347 34.36 12.40 27.88
N ARG A 348 34.20 13.67 28.27
CA ARG A 348 35.25 14.69 28.35
C ARG A 348 35.65 14.91 29.81
#